data_AF-A0A2K3TWY9-F1
#
_entry.id   AF-A0A2K3TWY9-F1
#
_cell.length_a   1.000
_cell.length_b   1.000
_cell.length_c   1.000
_cell.angle_alpha   90.00
_cell.angle_beta   90.00
_cell.angle_gamma   90.00
#
_symmetry.space_group_name_H-M   'P 1'
#
loop_
_entity.id
_entity.type
_entity.pdbx_description
1 polymer ?
#
loop_
_entity_poly.entity_id
_entity_poly.type
_entity_poly.pdbx_seq_one_letter_code
_entity_poly.pdbx_strand_id
1 'polypeptide(L)'
;MKKNAQSNYENGLRKPDSDYLAGIAAAGVDVLYVLTGNRTPVATLSSKESVLVENYRSATPEHQSTLDTVSAALAQPGVGKAAKG
;
A
#
# COMPACT_ATOMS: atom_id res chain seq x y z
N MET A 1 -10.53 26.54 9.14
CA MET A 1 -10.41 25.55 10.23
C MET A 1 -11.12 26.06 11.48
N LYS A 2 -12.25 25.45 11.90
CA LYS A 2 -12.90 25.82 13.18
C LYS A 2 -12.11 25.18 14.33
N LYS A 3 -11.70 26.01 15.30
CA LYS A 3 -10.74 25.69 16.38
C LYS A 3 -11.09 24.45 17.24
N ASN A 4 -12.36 24.01 17.24
CA ASN A 4 -12.87 22.94 18.09
C ASN A 4 -13.34 21.69 17.32
N ALA A 5 -13.16 21.64 15.99
CA ALA A 5 -13.71 20.56 15.17
C ALA A 5 -13.05 19.20 15.48
N GLN A 6 -11.71 19.17 15.55
CA GLN A 6 -10.95 17.95 15.81
C GLN A 6 -11.23 17.38 17.20
N SER A 7 -11.26 18.24 18.23
CA SER A 7 -11.59 17.83 19.59
C SER A 7 -13.00 17.21 19.68
N ASN A 8 -13.98 17.72 18.92
CA ASN A 8 -15.31 17.13 18.88
C ASN A 8 -15.35 15.77 18.15
N TYR A 9 -14.49 15.55 17.15
CA TYR A 9 -14.39 14.25 16.48
C TYR A 9 -13.75 13.19 17.38
N GLU A 10 -12.66 13.54 18.05
CA GLU A 10 -11.94 12.64 18.97
C GLU A 10 -12.80 12.25 20.18
N ASN A 11 -13.67 13.16 20.64
CA ASN A 11 -14.63 12.88 21.71
C ASN A 11 -15.94 12.24 21.22
N GLY A 12 -16.06 11.92 19.92
CA GLY A 12 -17.24 11.25 19.35
C GLY A 12 -18.52 12.11 19.27
N LEU A 13 -18.42 13.41 19.61
CA LEU A 13 -19.55 14.35 19.67
C LEU A 13 -20.06 14.77 18.29
N ARG A 14 -19.25 14.56 17.24
CA ARG A 14 -19.62 14.82 15.85
C ARG A 14 -18.87 13.86 14.94
N LYS A 15 -19.43 13.54 13.77
CA LYS A 15 -18.70 12.85 12.70
C LYS A 15 -18.07 13.88 11.76
N PRO A 16 -16.86 13.63 11.21
CA PRO A 16 -16.27 14.49 10.20
C PRO A 16 -17.18 14.58 8.97
N ASP A 17 -17.34 15.79 8.43
CA ASP A 17 -18.06 16.00 7.17
C ASP A 17 -17.12 15.84 5.98
N SER A 18 -17.68 15.79 4.77
CA SER A 18 -16.90 15.61 3.54
C SER A 18 -15.87 16.73 3.32
N ASP A 19 -16.21 17.97 3.69
CA ASP A 19 -15.31 19.12 3.52
C ASP A 19 -14.10 19.01 4.44
N TYR A 20 -14.30 18.53 5.68
CA TYR A 20 -13.21 18.24 6.60
C TYR A 20 -12.31 17.13 6.08
N LEU A 21 -12.89 16.02 5.60
CA LEU A 21 -12.13 14.89 5.04
C LEU A 21 -11.32 15.33 3.80
N ALA A 22 -11.89 16.17 2.94
CA ALA A 22 -11.18 16.75 1.79
C ALA A 22 -10.02 17.65 2.24
N GLY A 23 -10.20 18.44 3.30
CA GLY A 23 -9.16 19.30 3.85
C GLY A 23 -7.96 18.52 4.39
N ILE A 24 -8.20 17.42 5.12
CA ILE A 24 -7.11 16.58 5.63
C ILE A 24 -6.46 15.74 4.51
N ALA A 25 -7.23 15.32 3.49
CA ALA A 25 -6.69 14.66 2.31
C ALA A 25 -5.69 15.58 1.57
N ALA A 26 -6.06 16.86 1.38
CA ALA A 26 -5.17 17.86 0.79
C ALA A 26 -3.92 18.13 1.63
N ALA A 27 -3.98 17.88 2.95
CA ALA A 27 -2.83 17.93 3.85
C ALA A 27 -1.99 16.63 3.86
N GLY A 28 -2.32 15.65 3.00
CA GLY A 28 -1.57 14.40 2.84
C GLY A 28 -2.06 13.23 3.72
N VAL A 29 -3.20 13.37 4.39
CA VAL A 29 -3.77 12.28 5.20
C VAL A 29 -4.48 11.26 4.31
N ASP A 30 -4.18 9.98 4.52
CA ASP A 30 -4.88 8.87 3.87
C ASP A 30 -6.29 8.70 4.48
N VAL A 31 -7.29 9.32 3.85
CA VAL A 31 -8.68 9.29 4.33
C VAL A 31 -9.27 7.88 4.33
N LEU A 32 -8.87 6.99 3.40
CA LEU A 32 -9.31 5.59 3.41
C LEU A 32 -8.86 4.92 4.70
N TYR A 33 -7.61 5.14 5.11
CA TYR A 33 -7.08 4.59 6.35
C TYR A 33 -7.79 5.15 7.59
N VAL A 34 -8.04 6.47 7.62
CA VAL A 34 -8.76 7.10 8.74
C VAL A 34 -10.16 6.52 8.92
N LEU A 35 -10.86 6.22 7.83
CA LEU A 35 -12.25 5.75 7.89
C LEU A 35 -12.37 4.24 8.10
N THR A 36 -11.48 3.44 7.50
CA THR A 36 -11.67 1.98 7.42
C THR A 36 -10.51 1.18 7.99
N GLY A 37 -9.40 1.83 8.37
CA GLY A 37 -8.16 1.16 8.76
C GLY A 37 -7.37 0.56 7.58
N ASN A 38 -7.85 0.69 6.34
CA ASN A 38 -7.16 0.19 5.15
C ASN A 38 -6.37 1.31 4.49
N ARG A 39 -5.10 1.08 4.15
CA ARG A 39 -4.31 2.07 3.42
C ARG A 39 -4.73 2.13 1.95
N THR A 40 -4.69 3.33 1.38
CA THR A 40 -4.78 3.52 -0.06
C THR A 40 -3.62 2.75 -0.73
N PRO A 41 -3.90 1.87 -1.72
CA PRO A 41 -2.84 1.13 -2.40
C PRO A 41 -1.80 2.08 -3.00
N VAL A 42 -0.53 1.84 -2.66
CA VAL A 42 0.60 2.74 -2.99
C VAL A 42 0.91 2.76 -4.50
N ALA A 43 0.45 1.74 -5.24
CA ALA A 43 0.64 1.65 -6.68
C ALA A 43 -0.61 1.06 -7.34
N THR A 44 -1.01 1.66 -8.46
CA THR A 44 -1.92 1.01 -9.40
C THR A 44 -1.12 -0.03 -10.17
N LEU A 45 -1.44 -1.31 -9.94
CA LEU A 45 -0.81 -2.40 -10.69
C LEU A 45 -1.34 -2.42 -12.11
N SER A 46 -0.45 -2.65 -13.09
CA SER A 46 -0.86 -3.02 -14.44
C SER A 46 -1.63 -4.34 -14.42
N SER A 47 -2.34 -4.66 -15.51
CA SER A 47 -3.04 -5.94 -15.63
C SER A 47 -2.11 -7.14 -15.45
N LYS A 48 -0.86 -7.04 -15.94
CA LYS A 48 0.13 -8.12 -15.79
C LYS A 48 0.58 -8.30 -14.33
N GLU A 49 0.89 -7.20 -13.64
CA GLU A 49 1.29 -7.25 -12.23
C GLU A 49 0.14 -7.73 -11.34
N SER A 50 -1.10 -7.34 -11.65
CA SER A 50 -2.29 -7.79 -10.93
C SER A 50 -2.46 -9.32 -10.99
N VAL A 51 -2.26 -9.92 -12.17
CA VAL A 51 -2.30 -11.38 -12.35
C VAL A 51 -1.20 -12.08 -11.54
N LEU A 52 0.02 -11.52 -11.51
CA LEU A 52 1.12 -12.09 -10.71
C LEU A 52 0.78 -12.09 -9.22
N VAL A 53 0.24 -10.99 -8.70
CA VAL A 53 -0.18 -10.88 -7.30
C VAL A 53 -1.31 -11.85 -6.97
N GLU A 54 -2.30 -12.00 -7.87
CA GLU A 54 -3.43 -12.91 -7.65
C GLU A 54 -2.98 -14.38 -7.62
N ASN A 55 -2.13 -14.77 -8.57
CA ASN A 55 -1.55 -16.11 -8.60
C ASN A 55 -0.73 -16.40 -7.33
N TYR A 56 0.06 -15.42 -6.85
CA TYR A 56 0.82 -15.56 -5.61
C TYR A 56 -0.10 -15.77 -4.40
N ARG A 57 -1.14 -14.94 -4.25
CA ARG A 57 -2.11 -15.04 -3.13
C ARG A 57 -2.89 -16.36 -3.11
N SER A 58 -3.13 -16.94 -4.29
CA SER A 58 -3.85 -18.21 -4.44
C SER A 58 -2.96 -19.45 -4.27
N ALA A 59 -1.64 -19.29 -4.25
CA ALA A 59 -0.69 -20.40 -4.15
C ALA A 59 -0.59 -20.96 -2.72
N THR A 60 -0.15 -22.22 -2.59
CA THR A 60 0.17 -22.80 -1.28
C THR A 60 1.37 -22.10 -0.63
N PRO A 61 1.55 -22.19 0.70
CA PRO A 61 2.70 -21.58 1.38
C PRO A 61 4.06 -22.01 0.81
N GLU A 62 4.20 -23.27 0.39
CA GLU A 62 5.44 -23.79 -0.21
C GLU A 62 5.72 -23.16 -1.59
N HIS A 63 4.66 -22.96 -2.39
CA HIS A 63 4.76 -22.31 -3.69
C HIS A 63 5.02 -20.81 -3.56
N GLN A 64 4.44 -20.13 -2.57
CA GLN A 64 4.76 -18.73 -2.26
C GLN A 64 6.25 -18.57 -1.92
N SER A 65 6.78 -19.40 -1.04
CA SER A 65 8.21 -19.41 -0.67
C SER A 65 9.14 -19.62 -1.89
N THR A 66 8.71 -20.49 -2.82
CA THR A 66 9.44 -20.70 -4.09
C THR A 66 9.40 -19.45 -4.97
N LEU A 67 8.22 -18.82 -5.13
CA LEU A 67 8.06 -17.58 -5.90
C LEU A 67 8.89 -16.44 -5.32
N ASP A 68 8.95 -16.30 -4.00
CA ASP A 68 9.78 -15.31 -3.32
C ASP A 68 11.25 -15.50 -3.67
N THR A 69 11.75 -16.73 -3.54
CA THR A 69 13.15 -17.08 -3.84
C THR A 69 13.51 -16.80 -5.29
N VAL A 70 12.66 -17.23 -6.23
CA VAL A 70 12.89 -17.02 -7.66
C VAL A 70 12.80 -15.54 -8.03
N SER A 71 11.81 -14.81 -7.50
CA SER A 71 11.68 -13.38 -7.77
C SER A 71 12.90 -12.60 -7.28
N ALA A 72 13.41 -12.92 -6.09
CA ALA A 72 14.60 -12.28 -5.52
C ALA A 72 15.87 -12.62 -6.30
N ALA A 73 16.00 -13.86 -6.77
CA ALA A 73 17.13 -14.28 -7.61
C ALA A 73 17.13 -13.55 -8.97
N LEU A 74 15.95 -13.41 -9.59
CA LEU A 74 15.81 -12.75 -10.90
C LEU A 74 15.85 -11.22 -10.82
N ALA A 75 15.56 -10.62 -9.66
CA ALA A 75 15.65 -9.18 -9.45
C ALA A 75 17.09 -8.68 -9.27
N GLN A 76 18.03 -9.57 -8.95
CA GLN A 76 19.44 -9.21 -8.86
C GLN A 76 19.99 -8.89 -10.26
N PRO A 77 20.68 -7.75 -10.45
CA PRO A 77 21.42 -7.49 -11.69
C PRO A 77 22.43 -8.62 -11.88
N GLY A 78 22.43 -9.28 -13.05
CA GLY A 78 23.30 -10.41 -13.32
C GLY A 78 24.75 -10.10 -12.92
N VAL A 79 25.29 -10.87 -11.96
CA VAL A 79 26.67 -10.73 -11.51
C VAL A 79 27.57 -11.09 -12.68
N GLY A 80 27.96 -10.07 -13.46
CA GLY A 80 28.99 -10.19 -14.47
C GLY A 80 30.29 -10.61 -13.78
N LYS A 81 30.66 -11.88 -13.91
CA LYS A 81 32.01 -12.35 -13.55
C LYS A 81 33.00 -11.51 -14.35
N ALA A 82 33.67 -10.57 -13.68
CA ALA A 82 34.87 -9.94 -14.20
C ALA A 82 35.95 -11.03 -14.33
N ALA A 83 36.11 -11.57 -15.54
CA ALA A 83 37.27 -12.35 -15.91
C ALA A 83 38.49 -11.43 -15.87
N LYS A 84 39.37 -11.60 -14.86
CA LYS A 84 40.71 -11.05 -14.91
C LYS A 84 41.61 -12.08 -15.61
N GLY A 85 42.15 -11.66 -16.74
CA GLY A 85 43.33 -12.27 -17.36
C GLY A 85 44.61 -11.83 -16.68
#